data_AF-A0A950A7E3-F1
#
_entry.id   AF-A0A950A7E3-F1
#
_cell.length_a   1.000
_cell.length_b   1.000
_cell.length_c   1.000
_cell.angle_alpha   90.00
_cell.angle_beta   90.00
_cell.angle_gamma   90.00
#
_symmetry.space_group_name_H-M   'P 1'
#
loop_
_entity.id
_entity.type
_entity.pdbx_description
1 polymer ?
#
loop_
_entity_poly.entity_id
_entity_poly.type
_entity_poly.pdbx_seq_one_letter_code
_entity_poly.pdbx_strand_id
1 'polypeptide(L)'
;FGLPGAQVATGMMCYEILTYGVYMISLVIGGFGLYLGLFAGRAPFGITVVPATFGAVVILVVLSMLFIEAPVERFLLRRAGHASGRWQSWWRRVAVLPRSIRTGLQAALAMVKRRDPSVLGAVAAWYFDIGTLWASFHAFGHAPSPAVIVMGYFVGTLANVLPLPGGIGGVEGGMIGCFLAFGVPAQLAILAVLAYRTISYWLPTIPGAIAYFRLREAIAAARKQSNRSGPKSSGANTVALPHTSG
;
A
#
# COMPACT_ATOMS: atom_id res chain seq x y z
N PHE A 1 -1.86 10.90 24.05
CA PHE A 1 -0.77 10.76 23.07
C PHE A 1 -1.38 10.38 21.72
N GLY A 2 -1.83 11.36 20.95
CA GLY A 2 -2.28 11.16 19.58
C GLY A 2 -1.31 11.92 18.69
N LEU A 3 -0.57 11.22 17.84
CA LEU A 3 0.23 11.88 16.81
C LEU A 3 -0.70 12.77 15.97
N PRO A 4 -0.30 14.00 15.61
CA PRO A 4 -1.08 14.87 14.73
C PRO A 4 -1.51 14.10 13.47
N GLY A 5 -2.78 14.19 13.06
CA GLY A 5 -3.31 13.41 11.93
C GLY A 5 -2.50 13.55 10.63
N ALA A 6 -1.84 14.69 10.43
CA ALA A 6 -0.91 14.91 9.33
C ALA A 6 0.34 14.00 9.38
N GLN A 7 0.86 13.68 10.56
CA GLN A 7 2.00 12.76 10.74
C GLN A 7 1.58 11.31 10.49
N VAL A 8 0.37 10.92 10.91
CA VAL A 8 -0.17 9.58 10.64
C VAL A 8 -0.43 9.38 9.15
N ALA A 9 -1.04 10.37 8.47
CA ALA A 9 -1.29 10.31 7.03
C ALA A 9 0.02 10.28 6.22
N THR A 10 1.03 11.05 6.64
CA THR A 10 2.35 11.03 5.99
C THR A 10 3.04 9.67 6.21
N GLY A 11 2.95 9.11 7.41
CA GLY A 11 3.48 7.77 7.71
C GLY A 11 2.80 6.67 6.88
N MET A 12 1.47 6.73 6.72
CA MET A 12 0.72 5.79 5.89
C MET A 12 1.10 5.88 4.40
N MET A 13 1.19 7.09 3.85
CA MET A 13 1.61 7.27 2.46
C MET A 13 3.03 6.76 2.23
N CYS A 14 3.97 7.06 3.15
CA CYS A 14 5.33 6.53 3.07
C CYS A 14 5.36 5.00 3.13
N TYR A 15 4.55 4.40 4.00
CA TYR A 15 4.44 2.95 4.12
C TYR A 15 3.90 2.30 2.84
N GLU A 16 2.86 2.88 2.22
CA GLU A 16 2.34 2.39 0.93
C GLU A 16 3.38 2.48 -0.18
N ILE A 17 4.05 3.63 -0.32
CA ILE A 17 5.06 3.83 -1.37
C ILE A 17 6.21 2.85 -1.20
N LEU A 18 6.69 2.68 0.03
CA LEU A 18 7.77 1.75 0.33
C LEU A 18 7.37 0.30 0.02
N THR A 19 6.16 -0.07 0.42
CA THR A 19 5.56 -1.37 0.16
C THR A 19 5.44 -1.67 -1.33
N TYR A 20 4.89 -0.73 -2.11
CA TYR A 20 4.80 -0.87 -3.56
C TYR A 20 6.17 -0.87 -4.24
N GLY A 21 7.15 -0.13 -3.71
CA GLY A 21 8.54 -0.18 -4.20
C GLY A 21 9.15 -1.57 -4.04
N VAL A 22 9.04 -2.16 -2.84
CA VAL A 22 9.51 -3.52 -2.55
C VAL A 22 8.82 -4.55 -3.45
N TYR A 23 7.50 -4.40 -3.63
CA TYR A 23 6.70 -5.25 -4.51
C TYR A 23 7.23 -5.25 -5.95
N MET A 24 7.46 -4.07 -6.53
CA MET A 24 7.90 -3.94 -7.91
C MET A 24 9.33 -4.44 -8.12
N ILE A 25 10.24 -4.15 -7.18
CA ILE A 25 11.61 -4.66 -7.21
C ILE A 25 11.61 -6.18 -7.14
N SER A 26 10.78 -6.77 -6.27
CA SER A 26 10.71 -8.21 -6.10
C SER A 26 10.11 -8.92 -7.31
N LEU A 27 9.12 -8.31 -8.00
CA LEU A 27 8.61 -8.82 -9.28
C LEU A 27 9.70 -8.85 -10.36
N VAL A 28 10.52 -7.81 -10.45
CA VAL A 28 11.62 -7.74 -11.41
C VAL A 28 12.67 -8.80 -11.08
N ILE A 29 13.12 -8.88 -9.82
CA ILE A 29 14.15 -9.84 -9.39
C ILE A 29 13.64 -11.28 -9.52
N GLY A 30 12.44 -11.57 -9.02
CA GLY A 30 11.86 -12.91 -9.06
C GLY A 30 11.55 -13.37 -10.48
N GLY A 31 10.97 -12.50 -11.31
CA GLY A 31 10.58 -12.85 -12.67
C GLY A 31 11.77 -12.98 -13.62
N PHE A 32 12.70 -12.02 -13.64
CA PHE A 32 13.92 -12.18 -14.42
C PHE A 32 14.83 -13.27 -13.84
N GLY A 33 14.87 -13.43 -12.52
CA GLY A 33 15.66 -14.49 -11.88
C GLY A 33 15.16 -15.90 -12.24
N LEU A 34 13.84 -16.13 -12.26
CA LEU A 34 13.27 -17.39 -12.74
C LEU A 34 13.47 -17.57 -14.25
N TYR A 35 13.34 -16.51 -15.04
CA TYR A 35 13.54 -16.57 -16.49
C TYR A 35 14.99 -16.87 -16.89
N LEU A 36 15.96 -16.28 -16.19
CA LEU A 36 17.40 -16.51 -16.38
C LEU A 36 17.90 -17.82 -15.76
N GLY A 37 17.02 -18.59 -15.11
CA GLY A 37 17.37 -19.87 -14.47
C GLY A 37 18.17 -19.72 -13.16
N LEU A 38 18.19 -18.53 -12.55
CA LEU A 38 18.85 -18.27 -11.27
C LEU A 38 18.09 -18.89 -10.09
N PHE A 39 16.79 -19.19 -10.27
CA PHE A 39 15.95 -19.82 -9.26
C PHE A 39 15.36 -21.15 -9.76
N ALA A 40 15.30 -22.14 -8.88
CA ALA A 40 14.68 -23.42 -9.18
C ALA A 40 13.15 -23.28 -9.36
N GLY A 41 12.62 -23.76 -10.48
CA GLY A 41 11.18 -23.76 -10.76
C GLY A 41 10.88 -23.81 -12.25
N ARG A 42 9.68 -24.26 -12.62
CA ARG A 42 9.18 -24.05 -13.99
C ARG A 42 9.00 -22.55 -14.21
N ALA A 43 9.54 -22.01 -15.30
CA ALA A 43 9.45 -20.59 -15.63
C ALA A 43 8.65 -20.38 -16.93
N PRO A 44 7.31 -20.52 -16.90
CA PRO A 44 6.49 -20.21 -18.06
C PRO A 44 6.66 -18.73 -18.41
N PHE A 45 7.16 -18.45 -19.62
CA PHE A 45 7.49 -17.11 -20.10
C PHE A 45 6.39 -16.08 -19.86
N GLY A 46 5.14 -16.46 -20.09
CA GLY A 46 3.99 -15.57 -19.95
C GLY A 46 3.73 -15.05 -18.54
N ILE A 47 4.20 -15.74 -17.49
CA ILE A 47 3.90 -15.42 -16.08
C ILE A 47 5.14 -14.91 -15.34
N THR A 48 6.32 -15.20 -15.87
CA THR A 48 7.57 -14.64 -15.34
C THR A 48 7.92 -13.32 -16.01
N VAL A 49 7.90 -13.27 -17.35
CA VAL A 49 8.43 -12.12 -18.11
C VAL A 49 7.41 -11.00 -18.23
N VAL A 50 6.12 -11.28 -18.45
CA VAL A 50 5.11 -10.23 -18.61
C VAL A 50 4.95 -9.39 -17.33
N PRO A 51 4.81 -9.98 -16.13
CA PRO A 51 4.73 -9.18 -14.90
C PRO A 51 6.06 -8.50 -14.55
N ALA A 52 7.20 -9.14 -14.83
CA ALA A 52 8.52 -8.54 -14.58
C ALA A 52 8.81 -7.35 -15.48
N THR A 53 8.46 -7.44 -16.77
CA THR A 53 8.58 -6.32 -17.72
C THR A 53 7.63 -5.20 -17.36
N PHE A 54 6.39 -5.49 -16.98
CA PHE A 54 5.47 -4.48 -16.46
C PHE A 54 6.05 -3.78 -15.21
N GLY A 55 6.55 -4.55 -14.25
CA GLY A 55 7.22 -4.03 -13.05
C GLY A 55 8.42 -3.14 -13.39
N ALA A 56 9.28 -3.59 -14.31
CA ALA A 56 10.45 -2.84 -14.77
C ALA A 56 10.06 -1.54 -15.48
N VAL A 57 9.05 -1.57 -16.37
CA VAL A 57 8.55 -0.38 -17.07
C VAL A 57 8.00 0.63 -16.05
N VAL A 58 7.20 0.19 -15.08
CA VAL A 58 6.67 1.08 -14.06
C VAL A 58 7.79 1.67 -13.20
N ILE A 59 8.78 0.87 -12.79
CA ILE A 59 9.96 1.37 -12.08
C ILE A 59 10.69 2.43 -12.92
N LEU A 60 10.94 2.16 -14.21
CA LEU A 60 11.60 3.10 -15.11
C LEU A 60 10.79 4.39 -15.30
N VAL A 61 9.46 4.29 -15.42
CA VAL A 61 8.57 5.45 -15.50
C VAL A 61 8.65 6.27 -14.21
N VAL A 62 8.56 5.62 -13.05
CA VAL A 62 8.63 6.28 -11.73
C VAL A 62 10.01 6.90 -11.49
N LEU A 63 11.10 6.22 -11.85
CA LEU A 63 12.45 6.76 -11.75
C LEU A 63 12.68 7.90 -12.74
N SER A 64 12.15 7.81 -13.96
CA SER A 64 12.26 8.90 -14.95
C SER A 64 11.52 10.16 -14.50
N MET A 65 10.46 10.03 -13.68
CA MET A 65 9.82 11.18 -13.03
C MET A 65 10.76 11.94 -12.07
N LEU A 66 11.86 11.35 -11.57
CA LEU A 66 12.86 12.10 -10.81
C LEU A 66 13.63 13.12 -11.68
N PHE A 67 13.75 12.85 -12.97
CA PHE A 67 14.56 13.64 -13.91
C PHE A 67 13.73 14.47 -14.87
N ILE A 68 12.52 14.01 -15.23
CA ILE A 68 11.69 14.56 -16.32
C ILE A 68 10.39 15.20 -15.78
N GLU A 69 10.29 15.46 -14.47
CA GLU A 69 9.09 16.07 -13.86
C GLU A 69 8.70 17.40 -14.54
N ALA A 70 9.64 18.34 -14.65
CA ALA A 70 9.34 19.69 -15.12
C ALA A 70 8.97 19.76 -16.63
N PRO A 71 9.56 18.95 -17.54
CA PRO A 71 9.08 18.82 -18.92
C PRO A 71 7.72 18.11 -19.02
N VAL A 72 7.50 17.03 -18.26
CA VAL A 72 6.26 16.24 -18.30
C VAL A 72 5.08 17.05 -17.78
N GLU A 73 5.26 17.74 -16.65
CA GLU A 73 4.22 18.63 -16.12
C GLU A 73 3.85 19.71 -17.13
N ARG A 74 4.85 20.35 -17.75
CA ARG A 74 4.64 21.38 -18.78
C ARG A 74 3.94 20.81 -20.02
N PHE A 75 4.28 19.60 -20.45
CA PHE A 75 3.61 18.92 -21.57
C PHE A 75 2.15 18.58 -21.25
N LEU A 76 1.88 18.03 -20.06
CA LEU A 76 0.54 17.67 -19.62
C LEU A 76 -0.35 18.90 -19.44
N LEU A 77 0.19 19.99 -18.89
CA LEU A 77 -0.53 21.27 -18.77
C LEU A 77 -0.82 21.92 -20.12
N ARG A 78 0.12 21.87 -21.08
CA ARG A 78 -0.12 22.29 -22.47
C ARG A 78 -1.25 21.49 -23.12
N ARG A 79 -1.26 20.17 -22.91
CA ARG A 79 -2.31 19.28 -23.43
C ARG A 79 -3.66 19.52 -22.75
N ALA A 80 -3.67 19.87 -21.47
CA ALA A 80 -4.86 20.30 -20.74
C ALA A 80 -5.42 21.64 -21.25
N GLY A 81 -4.58 22.51 -21.81
CA GLY A 81 -5.00 23.76 -22.45
C GLY A 81 -5.73 23.57 -23.78
N HIS A 82 -5.42 22.48 -24.51
CA HIS A 82 -6.07 22.12 -25.78
C HIS A 82 -7.30 21.20 -25.62
N ALA A 83 -7.58 20.69 -24.42
CA ALA A 83 -8.71 19.82 -24.15
C ALA A 83 -9.89 20.63 -23.57
N SER A 84 -11.10 20.43 -24.12
CA SER A 84 -12.32 21.04 -23.62
C SER A 84 -13.21 20.03 -22.85
N GLY A 85 -13.95 20.51 -21.85
CA GLY A 85 -14.94 19.73 -21.10
C GLY A 85 -14.37 18.81 -20.02
N ARG A 86 -14.98 17.62 -19.82
CA ARG A 86 -14.64 16.67 -18.73
C ARG A 86 -13.18 16.19 -18.78
N TRP A 87 -12.57 16.20 -19.96
CA TRP A 87 -11.18 15.81 -20.19
C TRP A 87 -10.18 16.82 -19.63
N GLN A 88 -10.51 18.12 -19.58
CA GLN A 88 -9.64 19.14 -18.99
C GLN A 88 -9.39 18.89 -17.50
N SER A 89 -10.44 18.52 -16.76
CA SER A 89 -10.36 18.18 -15.34
C SER A 89 -9.54 16.91 -15.10
N TRP A 90 -9.64 15.92 -15.99
CA TRP A 90 -8.82 14.71 -15.93
C TRP A 90 -7.34 15.02 -16.17
N TRP A 91 -7.01 15.77 -17.22
CA TRP A 91 -5.63 16.16 -17.52
C TRP A 91 -4.99 17.01 -16.41
N ARG A 92 -5.75 17.91 -15.77
CA ARG A 92 -5.27 18.68 -14.60
C ARG A 92 -4.98 17.78 -13.40
N ARG A 93 -5.77 16.73 -13.16
CA ARG A 93 -5.50 15.76 -12.08
C ARG A 93 -4.26 14.93 -12.36
N VAL A 94 -4.08 14.48 -13.61
CA VAL A 94 -2.90 13.72 -14.04
C VAL A 94 -1.64 14.59 -14.03
N ALA A 95 -1.73 15.90 -14.25
CA ALA A 95 -0.59 16.81 -14.19
C ALA A 95 0.01 16.97 -12.77
N VAL A 96 -0.76 16.67 -11.72
CA VAL A 96 -0.28 16.74 -10.32
C VAL A 96 0.44 15.45 -9.90
N LEU A 97 0.14 14.33 -10.57
CA LEU A 97 0.72 13.01 -10.28
C LEU A 97 2.26 12.99 -10.22
N PRO A 98 3.00 13.61 -11.18
CA PRO A 98 4.46 13.59 -11.19
C PRO A 98 5.08 14.20 -9.92
N ARG A 99 4.51 15.31 -9.42
CA ARG A 99 4.96 15.99 -8.19
C ARG A 99 4.76 15.12 -6.95
N SER A 100 3.60 14.49 -6.84
CA SER A 100 3.27 13.59 -5.74
C SER A 100 4.19 12.36 -5.75
N ILE A 101 4.43 11.78 -6.93
CA ILE A 101 5.32 10.62 -7.09
C ILE A 101 6.76 10.99 -6.72
N ARG A 102 7.28 12.14 -7.17
CA ARG A 102 8.63 12.59 -6.81
C ARG A 102 8.77 12.83 -5.31
N THR A 103 7.82 13.53 -4.70
CA THR A 103 7.84 13.83 -3.27
C THR A 103 7.81 12.53 -2.46
N GLY A 104 6.94 11.59 -2.84
CA GLY A 104 6.85 10.27 -2.24
C GLY A 104 8.14 9.45 -2.38
N LEU A 105 8.75 9.46 -3.57
CA LEU A 105 9.99 8.75 -3.85
C LEU A 105 11.19 9.35 -3.09
N GLN A 106 11.27 10.68 -3.01
CA GLN A 106 12.30 11.36 -2.21
C GLN A 106 12.14 11.07 -0.71
N ALA A 107 10.90 11.04 -0.21
CA ALA A 107 10.62 10.64 1.16
C ALA A 107 11.06 9.20 1.43
N ALA A 108 10.72 8.25 0.54
CA ALA A 108 11.15 6.85 0.64
C ALA A 108 12.68 6.71 0.63
N LEU A 109 13.37 7.38 -0.31
CA LEU A 109 14.83 7.37 -0.39
C LEU A 109 15.47 7.99 0.86
N ALA A 110 14.90 9.05 1.42
CA ALA A 110 15.38 9.67 2.64
C ALA A 110 15.20 8.73 3.86
N MET A 111 14.11 7.96 3.93
CA MET A 111 13.89 6.98 5.00
C MET A 111 14.89 5.82 4.93
N VAL A 112 15.15 5.28 3.73
CA VAL A 112 16.17 4.25 3.52
C VAL A 112 17.55 4.78 3.91
N LYS A 113 17.89 6.00 3.49
CA LYS A 113 19.18 6.63 3.82
C LYS A 113 19.35 6.90 5.31
N ARG A 114 18.25 7.21 6.01
CA ARG A 114 18.23 7.44 7.47
C ARG A 114 18.16 6.15 8.30
N ARG A 115 18.10 4.96 7.66
CA ARG A 115 17.94 3.66 8.33
C ARG A 115 16.77 3.65 9.32
N ASP A 116 15.67 4.27 8.93
CA ASP A 116 14.49 4.33 9.78
C ASP A 116 13.99 2.91 10.09
N PRO A 117 13.81 2.53 11.37
CA PRO A 117 13.32 1.20 11.74
C PRO A 117 11.96 0.85 11.12
N SER A 118 11.19 1.86 10.70
CA SER A 118 9.93 1.69 9.95
C SER A 118 10.13 0.93 8.63
N VAL A 119 11.28 1.10 7.96
CA VAL A 119 11.62 0.39 6.72
C VAL A 119 11.82 -1.09 6.99
N LEU A 120 12.48 -1.42 8.10
CA LEU A 120 12.68 -2.80 8.53
C LEU A 120 11.33 -3.45 8.87
N GLY A 121 10.45 -2.72 9.54
CA GLY A 121 9.10 -3.19 9.86
C GLY A 121 8.28 -3.52 8.62
N ALA A 122 8.33 -2.67 7.59
CA ALA A 122 7.65 -2.93 6.33
C ALA A 122 8.20 -4.18 5.64
N VAL A 123 9.53 -4.29 5.50
CA VAL A 123 10.16 -5.46 4.88
C VAL A 123 9.85 -6.74 5.66
N ALA A 124 9.94 -6.70 7.00
CA ALA A 124 9.62 -7.83 7.86
C ALA A 124 8.16 -8.25 7.71
N ALA A 125 7.21 -7.32 7.68
CA ALA A 125 5.79 -7.62 7.48
C ALA A 125 5.56 -8.41 6.19
N TRP A 126 6.23 -8.02 5.10
CA TRP A 126 6.17 -8.75 3.83
C TRP A 126 6.77 -10.15 3.92
N TYR A 127 7.93 -10.31 4.56
CA TYR A 127 8.53 -11.63 4.76
C TYR A 127 7.64 -12.55 5.61
N PHE A 128 7.02 -12.03 6.66
CA PHE A 128 6.09 -12.80 7.47
C PHE A 128 4.82 -13.19 6.71
N ASP A 129 4.29 -12.30 5.87
CA ASP A 129 3.09 -12.59 5.08
C ASP A 129 3.37 -13.66 4.01
N ILE A 130 4.48 -13.54 3.27
CA ILE A 130 4.94 -14.57 2.33
C ILE A 130 5.27 -15.87 3.07
N GLY A 131 5.86 -15.78 4.27
CA GLY A 131 6.12 -16.92 5.14
C GLY A 131 4.85 -17.65 5.57
N THR A 132 3.76 -16.92 5.80
CA THR A 132 2.43 -17.50 6.11
C THR A 132 1.87 -18.27 4.92
N LEU A 133 2.05 -17.74 3.70
CA LEU A 133 1.67 -18.45 2.48
C LEU A 133 2.52 -19.72 2.28
N TRP A 134 3.83 -19.62 2.48
CA TRP A 134 4.75 -20.76 2.43
C TRP A 134 4.39 -21.85 3.47
N ALA A 135 4.11 -21.44 4.71
CA ALA A 135 3.65 -22.34 5.76
C ALA A 135 2.29 -22.99 5.41
N SER A 136 1.38 -22.23 4.78
CA SER A 136 0.09 -22.77 4.31
C SER A 136 0.30 -23.86 3.26
N PHE A 137 1.23 -23.67 2.31
CA PHE A 137 1.58 -24.73 1.36
C PHE A 137 2.16 -25.97 2.04
N HIS A 138 3.03 -25.79 3.04
CA HIS A 138 3.56 -26.91 3.82
C HIS A 138 2.50 -27.63 4.66
N ALA A 139 1.46 -26.94 5.10
CA ALA A 139 0.38 -27.53 5.89
C ALA A 139 -0.49 -28.51 5.08
N PHE A 140 -0.69 -28.25 3.78
CA PHE A 140 -1.55 -29.07 2.92
C PHE A 140 -0.77 -29.98 1.95
N GLY A 141 0.56 -29.87 1.87
CA GLY A 141 1.37 -30.69 0.98
C GLY A 141 2.80 -30.20 0.81
N HIS A 142 3.29 -30.26 -0.43
CA HIS A 142 4.66 -29.84 -0.76
C HIS A 142 4.69 -28.39 -1.22
N ALA A 143 5.51 -27.56 -0.58
CA ALA A 143 5.65 -26.17 -0.99
C ALA A 143 6.39 -26.05 -2.32
N PRO A 144 5.88 -25.23 -3.27
CA PRO A 144 6.64 -24.86 -4.44
C PRO A 144 7.89 -24.05 -4.04
N SER A 145 8.81 -23.84 -4.98
CA SER A 145 10.03 -23.11 -4.67
C SER A 145 9.72 -21.70 -4.13
N PRO A 146 10.56 -21.15 -3.24
CA PRO A 146 10.34 -19.82 -2.68
C PRO A 146 10.11 -18.74 -3.74
N ALA A 147 10.82 -18.83 -4.87
CA ALA A 147 10.66 -17.91 -5.99
C ALA A 147 9.26 -18.00 -6.64
N VAL A 148 8.71 -19.21 -6.78
CA VAL A 148 7.34 -19.42 -7.29
C VAL A 148 6.30 -18.87 -6.31
N ILE A 149 6.52 -19.01 -4.99
CA ILE A 149 5.63 -18.46 -3.96
C ILE A 149 5.62 -16.93 -4.01
N VAL A 150 6.80 -16.34 -4.06
CA VAL A 150 6.99 -14.90 -4.18
C VAL A 150 6.30 -14.37 -5.46
N MET A 151 6.53 -15.02 -6.61
CA MET A 151 5.87 -14.62 -7.85
C MET A 151 4.36 -14.86 -7.81
N GLY A 152 3.89 -15.98 -7.28
CA GLY A 152 2.47 -16.29 -7.14
C GLY A 152 1.74 -15.26 -6.30
N TYR A 153 2.34 -14.86 -5.19
CA TYR A 153 1.83 -13.83 -4.31
C TYR A 153 1.78 -12.45 -4.97
N PHE A 154 2.90 -12.03 -5.57
CA PHE A 154 2.96 -10.73 -6.21
C PHE A 154 2.08 -10.67 -7.46
N VAL A 155 2.24 -11.57 -8.43
CA VAL A 155 1.39 -11.62 -9.63
C VAL A 155 -0.08 -11.77 -9.28
N GLY A 156 -0.42 -12.60 -8.29
CA GLY A 156 -1.79 -12.72 -7.82
C GLY A 156 -2.35 -11.42 -7.25
N THR A 157 -1.53 -10.64 -6.55
CA THR A 157 -1.91 -9.32 -6.01
C THR A 157 -2.14 -8.28 -7.12
N LEU A 158 -1.56 -8.44 -8.32
CA LEU A 158 -1.88 -7.58 -9.47
C LEU A 158 -3.35 -7.68 -9.87
N ALA A 159 -4.04 -8.78 -9.52
CA ALA A 159 -5.47 -8.92 -9.77
C ALA A 159 -6.31 -7.86 -9.02
N ASN A 160 -5.78 -7.19 -7.99
CA ASN A 160 -6.42 -6.01 -7.38
C ASN A 160 -6.57 -4.83 -8.34
N VAL A 161 -5.78 -4.76 -9.41
CA VAL A 161 -5.88 -3.70 -10.43
C VAL A 161 -7.13 -3.90 -11.29
N LEU A 162 -7.65 -5.14 -11.36
CA LEU A 162 -8.87 -5.43 -12.09
C LEU A 162 -10.07 -4.89 -11.28
N PRO A 163 -10.94 -4.07 -11.88
CA PRO A 163 -12.14 -3.56 -11.22
C PRO A 163 -13.20 -4.66 -11.11
N LEU A 164 -12.94 -5.64 -10.23
CA LEU A 164 -13.83 -6.76 -9.99
C LEU A 164 -14.94 -6.33 -9.02
N PRO A 165 -16.23 -6.45 -9.41
CA PRO A 165 -17.35 -6.09 -8.55
C PRO A 165 -17.35 -6.98 -7.31
N GLY A 166 -17.10 -6.40 -6.14
CA GLY A 166 -17.14 -7.09 -4.85
C GLY A 166 -15.81 -7.26 -4.13
N GLY A 167 -14.66 -6.96 -4.75
CA GLY A 167 -13.33 -6.91 -4.10
C GLY A 167 -12.82 -8.21 -3.44
N ILE A 168 -13.66 -9.24 -3.36
CA ILE A 168 -13.40 -10.54 -2.76
C ILE A 168 -13.20 -11.54 -3.90
N GLY A 169 -12.10 -12.27 -3.89
CA GLY A 169 -11.82 -13.33 -4.86
C GLY A 169 -10.91 -12.92 -6.02
N GLY A 170 -10.64 -11.63 -6.21
CA GLY A 170 -9.72 -11.15 -7.26
C GLY A 170 -8.29 -11.62 -7.02
N VAL A 171 -7.75 -11.33 -5.83
CA VAL A 171 -6.38 -11.73 -5.50
C VAL A 171 -6.29 -13.23 -5.25
N GLU A 172 -7.30 -13.84 -4.66
CA GLU A 172 -7.35 -15.28 -4.44
C GLU A 172 -7.33 -16.03 -5.77
N GLY A 173 -8.21 -15.64 -6.70
CA GLY A 173 -8.24 -16.18 -8.05
C GLY A 173 -6.93 -15.92 -8.80
N GLY A 174 -6.35 -14.72 -8.65
CA GLY A 174 -5.06 -14.37 -9.24
C GLY A 174 -3.92 -15.23 -8.72
N MET A 175 -3.84 -15.43 -7.40
CA MET A 175 -2.81 -16.26 -6.76
C MET A 175 -2.98 -17.72 -7.17
N ILE A 176 -4.20 -18.27 -7.08
CA ILE A 176 -4.51 -19.64 -7.49
C ILE A 176 -4.17 -19.86 -8.96
N GLY A 177 -4.61 -18.97 -9.85
CA GLY A 177 -4.32 -19.03 -11.28
C GLY A 177 -2.83 -18.98 -11.58
N CYS A 178 -2.08 -18.14 -10.86
CA CYS A 178 -0.63 -18.05 -10.99
C CYS A 178 0.04 -19.38 -10.58
N PHE A 179 -0.33 -19.93 -9.43
CA PHE A 179 0.21 -21.21 -8.94
C PHE A 179 -0.10 -22.39 -9.87
N LEU A 180 -1.33 -22.47 -10.37
CA LEU A 180 -1.74 -23.46 -11.36
C LEU A 180 -0.85 -23.41 -12.60
N ALA A 181 -0.56 -22.20 -13.08
CA ALA A 181 0.23 -22.02 -14.27
C ALA A 181 1.74 -22.24 -14.04
N PHE A 182 2.22 -22.11 -12.80
CA PHE A 182 3.52 -22.63 -12.39
C PHE A 182 3.55 -24.18 -12.24
N GLY A 183 2.41 -24.85 -12.41
CA GLY A 183 2.27 -26.30 -12.37
C GLY A 183 1.97 -26.87 -10.99
N VAL A 184 1.56 -26.03 -10.03
CA VAL A 184 1.12 -26.49 -8.70
C VAL A 184 -0.24 -27.19 -8.84
N PRO A 185 -0.47 -28.34 -8.19
CA PRO A 185 -1.75 -29.01 -8.20
C PRO A 185 -2.90 -28.10 -7.71
N ALA A 186 -4.03 -28.12 -8.41
CA ALA A 186 -5.16 -27.23 -8.13
C ALA A 186 -5.67 -27.30 -6.69
N GLN A 187 -5.84 -28.53 -6.19
CA GLN A 187 -6.31 -28.79 -4.83
C GLN A 187 -5.38 -28.14 -3.79
N LEU A 188 -4.07 -28.29 -3.98
CA LEU A 188 -3.06 -27.72 -3.09
C LEU A 188 -3.04 -26.19 -3.16
N ALA A 189 -3.06 -25.61 -4.36
CA ALA A 189 -3.06 -24.17 -4.56
C ALA A 189 -4.30 -23.50 -3.94
N ILE A 190 -5.48 -24.08 -4.14
CA ILE A 190 -6.74 -23.55 -3.59
C ILE A 190 -6.69 -23.61 -2.06
N LEU A 191 -6.34 -24.76 -1.48
CA LEU A 191 -6.30 -24.91 -0.01
C LEU A 191 -5.28 -23.97 0.63
N ALA A 192 -4.07 -23.89 0.07
CA ALA A 192 -3.02 -23.02 0.60
C ALA A 192 -3.39 -21.54 0.53
N VAL A 193 -3.94 -21.06 -0.61
CA VAL A 193 -4.32 -19.65 -0.77
C VAL A 193 -5.51 -19.30 0.12
N LEU A 194 -6.51 -20.16 0.23
CA LEU A 194 -7.67 -19.91 1.10
C LEU A 194 -7.26 -19.90 2.57
N ALA A 195 -6.42 -20.83 3.01
CA ALA A 195 -5.92 -20.85 4.38
C ALA A 195 -5.07 -19.61 4.70
N TYR A 196 -4.16 -19.24 3.79
CA TYR A 196 -3.41 -18.00 3.86
C TYR A 196 -4.35 -16.80 4.02
N ARG A 197 -5.42 -16.71 3.23
CA ARG A 197 -6.39 -15.62 3.34
C ARG A 197 -7.16 -15.63 4.64
N THR A 198 -7.57 -16.79 5.14
CA THR A 198 -8.20 -16.87 6.45
C THR A 198 -7.25 -16.34 7.53
N ILE A 199 -5.97 -16.70 7.49
CA ILE A 199 -5.01 -16.20 8.47
C ILE A 199 -4.78 -14.70 8.28
N SER A 200 -4.43 -14.25 7.08
CA SER A 200 -4.09 -12.85 6.80
C SER A 200 -5.28 -11.90 6.91
N TYR A 201 -6.52 -12.35 6.74
CA TYR A 201 -7.70 -11.51 7.02
C TYR A 201 -8.07 -11.50 8.50
N TRP A 202 -8.10 -12.65 9.17
CA TRP A 202 -8.62 -12.72 10.53
C TRP A 202 -7.61 -12.19 11.56
N LEU A 203 -6.32 -12.39 11.33
CA LEU A 203 -5.25 -11.98 12.23
C LEU A 203 -5.19 -10.45 12.47
N PRO A 204 -5.32 -9.56 11.45
CA PRO A 204 -5.42 -8.12 11.68
C PRO A 204 -6.84 -7.65 12.07
N THR A 205 -7.89 -8.37 11.64
CA THR A 205 -9.28 -7.96 11.89
C THR A 205 -9.64 -8.03 13.38
N ILE A 206 -9.22 -9.09 14.08
CA ILE A 206 -9.53 -9.28 15.52
C ILE A 206 -8.93 -8.16 16.39
N PRO A 207 -7.62 -7.86 16.38
CA PRO A 207 -7.04 -6.78 17.16
C PRO A 207 -7.53 -5.40 16.72
N GLY A 208 -7.76 -5.20 15.41
CA GLY A 208 -8.33 -3.96 14.87
C GLY A 208 -9.74 -3.68 15.41
N ALA A 209 -10.60 -4.70 15.46
CA ALA A 209 -11.95 -4.59 16.03
C ALA A 209 -11.89 -4.26 17.53
N ILE A 210 -11.04 -4.94 18.29
CA ILE A 210 -10.87 -4.68 19.73
C ILE A 210 -10.41 -3.24 19.96
N ALA A 211 -9.40 -2.76 19.23
CA ALA A 211 -8.91 -1.39 19.33
C ALA A 211 -10.00 -0.37 18.97
N TYR A 212 -10.80 -0.64 17.94
CA TYR A 212 -11.92 0.22 17.55
C TYR A 212 -12.99 0.33 18.66
N PHE A 213 -13.38 -0.79 19.28
CA PHE A 213 -14.36 -0.76 20.37
C PHE A 213 -13.82 0.01 21.58
N ARG A 214 -12.55 -0.18 21.95
CA ARG A 214 -11.90 0.58 23.03
C ARG A 214 -11.84 2.08 22.75
N LEU A 215 -11.53 2.46 21.51
CA LEU A 215 -11.50 3.86 21.11
C LEU A 215 -12.90 4.49 21.12
N ARG A 216 -13.91 3.74 20.64
CA ARG A 216 -15.31 4.18 20.65
C ARG A 216 -15.80 4.41 22.07
N GLU A 217 -15.47 3.51 23.00
CA GLU A 217 -15.76 3.66 24.43
C GLU A 217 -15.07 4.90 25.02
N ALA A 218 -13.78 5.11 24.71
CA ALA A 218 -13.02 6.26 25.19
C ALA A 218 -13.58 7.60 24.69
N ILE A 219 -13.96 7.68 23.41
CA ILE A 219 -14.57 8.89 22.82
C ILE A 219 -15.96 9.13 23.42
N ALA A 220 -16.76 8.08 23.61
CA ALA A 220 -18.07 8.20 24.24
C ALA A 220 -17.97 8.69 25.69
N ALA A 221 -16.98 8.21 26.45
CA ALA A 221 -16.70 8.66 27.81
C ALA A 221 -16.25 10.14 27.86
N ALA A 222 -15.34 10.55 26.97
CA ALA A 222 -14.87 11.93 26.87
C ALA A 222 -15.99 12.92 26.49
N ARG A 223 -16.87 12.53 25.57
CA ARG A 223 -18.05 13.34 25.18
C ARG A 223 -19.02 13.53 26.35
N LYS A 224 -19.21 12.50 27.18
CA LYS A 224 -20.09 12.56 28.36
C LYS A 224 -19.52 13.46 29.46
N GLN A 225 -18.20 13.56 29.60
CA GLN A 225 -17.53 14.49 30.51
C GLN A 225 -17.64 15.94 30.04
N SER A 226 -17.39 16.21 28.75
CA SER A 226 -17.58 17.53 28.15
C SER A 226 -19.01 18.06 28.31
N ASN A 227 -20.02 17.20 28.17
CA ASN A 227 -21.42 17.58 28.32
C ASN A 227 -21.84 17.80 29.79
N ARG A 228 -21.11 17.22 30.76
CA ARG A 228 -21.31 17.44 32.20
C ARG A 228 -20.63 18.72 32.69
N SER A 229 -19.53 19.11 32.07
CA SER A 229 -18.84 20.38 32.32
C SER A 229 -19.40 21.52 31.46
N GLY A 230 -20.74 21.69 31.45
CA GLY A 230 -21.44 22.76 30.72
C GLY A 230 -20.80 24.14 30.92
N PRO A 231 -21.04 25.10 30.00
CA PRO A 231 -20.26 26.34 29.91
C PRO A 231 -20.20 27.01 31.28
N LYS A 232 -18.99 27.03 31.88
CA LYS A 232 -18.74 27.86 33.05
C LYS A 232 -19.08 29.28 32.60
N SER A 233 -20.20 29.79 33.12
CA SER A 233 -20.54 31.20 33.03
C SER A 233 -19.31 31.97 33.50
N SER A 234 -18.62 32.59 32.55
CA SER A 234 -17.62 33.60 32.83
C SER A 234 -18.37 34.78 33.42
N GLY A 235 -18.63 34.69 34.72
CA GLY A 235 -19.21 35.76 35.51
C GLY A 235 -18.36 37.00 35.36
N ALA A 236 -19.02 38.03 34.84
CA ALA A 236 -18.70 39.45 34.96
C ALA A 236 -17.56 39.78 35.94
N ASN A 237 -16.39 40.10 35.39
CA ASN A 237 -15.53 41.10 36.01
C ASN A 237 -15.50 42.30 35.07
N THR A 238 -16.47 43.19 35.29
CA THR A 238 -16.48 44.57 34.80
C THR A 238 -15.24 45.25 35.37
N VAL A 239 -14.16 45.30 34.60
CA VAL A 239 -12.99 46.13 34.89
C VAL A 239 -13.43 47.58 34.72
N ALA A 240 -13.70 48.24 35.85
CA ALA A 240 -13.89 49.69 35.90
C ALA A 240 -12.59 50.37 35.46
N LEU A 241 -12.65 51.14 34.37
CA LEU A 241 -11.57 52.03 33.95
C LEU A 241 -11.68 53.33 34.75
N PRO A 242 -10.61 53.81 35.41
CA PRO A 242 -10.60 55.15 35.98
C PRO A 242 -10.39 56.18 34.86
N HIS A 243 -11.31 57.13 34.76
CA HIS A 243 -11.16 58.32 33.93
C HIS A 243 -10.01 59.18 34.48
N THR A 244 -8.92 59.30 33.72
CA THR A 244 -7.92 60.35 33.93
C THR A 244 -8.27 61.53 33.05
N SER A 245 -8.78 62.59 33.66
CA SER A 245 -8.87 63.93 33.10
C SER A 245 -7.50 64.60 33.12
N GLY A 246 -7.09 65.13 31.98
CA GLY A 246 -5.92 65.98 31.77
C GLY A 246 -6.02 66.63 30.40
#